data_AF-A0A2S9G933-F1
#
_entry.id   AF-A0A2S9G933-F1
#
_cell.length_a   1.000
_cell.length_b   1.000
_cell.length_c   1.000
_cell.angle_alpha   90.00
_cell.angle_beta   90.00
_cell.angle_gamma   90.00
#
_symmetry.space_group_name_H-M   'P 1'
#
loop_
_entity.id
_entity.type
_entity.pdbx_description
1 polymer ?
#
loop_
_entity_poly.entity_id
_entity_poly.type
_entity_poly.pdbx_seq_one_letter_code
_entity_poly.pdbx_strand_id
1 'polypeptide(L)'
;EVFAEIDRLRAEEGRTLPPRLESPEPVLGALASGDPAQLAALLGNDLQPAALSLDPALRRTLRAGVEAGALAGVVSGSGPTCAFL
;
A
#
# COMPACT_ATOMS: atom_id res chain seq x y z
N GLU A 1 -15.33 -7.84 5.34
CA GLU A 1 -15.42 -6.38 5.56
C GLU A 1 -14.51 -5.59 4.60
N VAL A 2 -13.19 -5.78 4.60
CA VAL A 2 -12.26 -5.03 3.72
C VAL A 2 -12.59 -5.12 2.23
N PHE A 3 -13.01 -6.29 1.72
CA PHE A 3 -13.41 -6.45 0.32
C PHE A 3 -14.69 -5.66 -0.02
N ALA A 4 -15.71 -5.71 0.85
CA ALA A 4 -16.93 -4.93 0.66
C ALA A 4 -16.63 -3.42 0.74
N GLU A 5 -15.69 -3.03 1.59
CA GLU A 5 -15.25 -1.64 1.66
C GLU A 5 -14.55 -1.21 0.38
N ILE A 6 -13.59 -1.97 -0.18
CA ILE A 6 -12.95 -1.55 -1.44
C ILE A 6 -13.97 -1.45 -2.59
N ASP A 7 -15.00 -2.31 -2.61
CA ASP A 7 -16.08 -2.21 -3.59
C ASP A 7 -16.92 -0.93 -3.39
N ARG A 8 -17.25 -0.59 -2.13
CA ARG A 8 -17.91 0.68 -1.80
C ARG A 8 -17.09 1.89 -2.24
N LEU A 9 -15.77 1.88 -1.96
CA LEU A 9 -14.86 2.97 -2.33
C LEU A 9 -14.71 3.11 -3.86
N ARG A 10 -14.78 2.00 -4.61
CA ARG A 10 -14.75 2.01 -6.09
C ARG A 10 -16.04 2.53 -6.71
N ALA A 11 -17.17 2.35 -6.03
CA ALA A 11 -18.47 2.83 -6.48
C ALA A 11 -18.71 4.32 -6.19
N GLU A 12 -17.91 4.95 -5.32
CA GLU A 12 -18.01 6.38 -5.04
C GLU A 12 -17.54 7.23 -6.24
N GLU A 13 -18.47 7.99 -6.82
CA GLU A 13 -18.19 8.93 -7.91
C GLU A 13 -17.17 10.00 -7.48
N GLY A 14 -16.23 10.31 -8.37
CA GLY A 14 -15.21 11.34 -8.14
C GLY A 14 -14.00 10.89 -7.31
N ARG A 15 -13.94 9.62 -6.88
CA ARG A 15 -12.79 9.10 -6.14
C ARG A 15 -11.65 8.69 -7.07
N THR A 16 -10.50 9.36 -6.95
CA THR A 16 -9.27 8.92 -7.61
C THR A 16 -8.64 7.78 -6.80
N LEU A 17 -8.64 6.58 -7.37
CA LEU A 17 -7.85 5.47 -6.83
C LEU A 17 -6.40 5.60 -7.31
N PRO A 18 -5.42 5.10 -6.53
CA PRO A 18 -4.04 5.03 -6.99
C PRO A 18 -3.97 4.26 -8.32
N PRO A 19 -3.10 4.67 -9.25
CA PRO A 19 -2.89 3.92 -10.48
C PRO A 19 -2.41 2.51 -10.12
N ARG A 20 -3.03 1.50 -10.74
CA ARG A 20 -2.55 0.13 -10.63
C ARG A 20 -1.27 -0.03 -11.43
N LEU A 21 -0.37 -0.88 -10.97
CA LEU A 21 0.69 -1.37 -11.82
C LEU A 21 0.06 -2.16 -12.97
N GLU A 22 0.39 -1.78 -14.21
CA GLU A 22 -0.08 -2.48 -15.41
C GLU A 22 0.59 -3.86 -15.56
N SER A 23 1.75 -4.03 -14.92
CA SER A 23 2.65 -5.16 -15.10
C SER A 23 3.50 -5.42 -13.85
N PRO A 24 3.80 -6.69 -13.49
CA PRO A 24 4.66 -7.02 -12.34
C PRO A 24 6.15 -6.78 -12.56
N GLU A 25 6.59 -6.59 -13.81
CA GLU A 25 7.99 -6.52 -14.25
C GLU A 25 8.83 -5.48 -13.50
N PRO A 26 8.35 -4.25 -13.22
CA PRO A 26 9.12 -3.29 -12.44
C PRO A 26 9.45 -3.81 -11.03
N VAL A 27 8.48 -4.45 -10.36
CA VAL A 27 8.67 -5.02 -9.02
C VAL A 27 9.63 -6.20 -9.06
N LEU A 28 9.47 -7.11 -10.02
CA LEU A 28 10.37 -8.25 -10.21
C LEU A 28 11.80 -7.79 -10.53
N GLY A 29 11.96 -6.76 -11.34
CA GLY A 29 13.25 -6.15 -11.66
C GLY A 29 13.93 -5.54 -10.43
N ALA A 30 13.19 -4.79 -9.61
CA ALA A 30 13.71 -4.21 -8.37
C ALA A 30 14.05 -5.28 -7.32
N LEU A 31 13.27 -6.36 -7.23
CA LEU A 31 13.61 -7.51 -6.38
C LEU A 31 14.89 -8.20 -6.85
N ALA A 32 15.04 -8.42 -8.16
CA ALA A 32 16.21 -9.08 -8.73
C ALA A 32 17.49 -8.23 -8.62
N SER A 33 17.38 -6.90 -8.61
CA SER A 33 18.52 -6.01 -8.44
C SER A 33 19.05 -5.96 -7.00
N GLY A 34 18.20 -6.29 -6.02
CA GLY A 34 18.54 -6.18 -4.59
C GLY A 34 18.62 -4.75 -4.08
N ASP A 35 18.16 -3.76 -4.85
CA ASP A 35 18.14 -2.35 -4.45
C ASP A 35 16.83 -2.02 -3.70
N PRO A 36 16.88 -1.82 -2.36
CA PRO A 36 15.68 -1.56 -1.58
C PRO A 36 15.05 -0.20 -1.88
N ALA A 37 15.82 0.79 -2.35
CA ALA A 37 15.28 2.10 -2.71
C ALA A 37 14.44 2.01 -3.99
N GLN A 38 14.88 1.20 -4.97
CA GLN A 38 14.07 0.91 -6.16
C GLN A 38 12.78 0.17 -5.80
N LEU A 39 12.86 -0.82 -4.91
CA LEU A 39 11.68 -1.58 -4.48
C LEU A 39 10.69 -0.70 -3.68
N ALA A 40 11.18 0.16 -2.80
CA ALA A 40 10.36 1.03 -1.95
C ALA A 40 9.41 1.91 -2.77
N ALA A 41 9.86 2.45 -3.90
CA ALA A 41 9.05 3.27 -4.79
C ALA A 41 7.91 2.51 -5.48
N LEU A 42 7.98 1.17 -5.49
CA LEU A 42 7.06 0.28 -6.20
C LEU A 42 6.12 -0.48 -5.26
N LEU A 43 6.30 -0.37 -3.94
CA LEU A 43 5.43 -1.04 -2.97
C LEU A 43 4.01 -0.48 -3.05
N GLY A 44 3.05 -1.38 -3.24
CA GLY A 44 1.63 -1.03 -3.37
C GLY A 44 0.72 -2.16 -2.92
N ASN A 45 -0.47 -1.77 -2.47
CA ASN A 45 -1.53 -2.70 -2.10
C ASN A 45 -2.90 -2.08 -2.41
N ASP A 46 -3.62 -2.69 -3.35
CA ASP A 46 -4.96 -2.26 -3.77
C ASP A 46 -6.00 -2.27 -2.64
N LEU A 47 -5.79 -3.08 -1.59
CA LEU A 47 -6.68 -3.15 -0.43
C LEU A 47 -6.34 -2.11 0.65
N GLN A 48 -5.18 -1.47 0.58
CA GLN A 48 -4.76 -0.48 1.58
C GLN A 48 -5.77 0.67 1.74
N PRO A 49 -6.35 1.27 0.67
CA PRO A 49 -7.37 2.30 0.84
C PRO A 49 -8.56 1.86 1.70
N ALA A 50 -9.00 0.60 1.56
CA ALA A 50 -10.08 0.03 2.36
C ALA A 50 -9.64 -0.25 3.80
N ALA A 51 -8.44 -0.82 4.00
CA ALA A 51 -7.88 -1.01 5.34
C ALA A 51 -7.73 0.32 6.10
N LEU A 52 -7.27 1.38 5.43
CA LEU A 52 -7.14 2.74 6.01
C LEU A 52 -8.48 3.48 6.19
N SER A 53 -9.54 3.00 5.54
CA SER A 53 -10.91 3.51 5.71
C SER A 53 -11.54 2.89 6.96
N LEU A 54 -11.40 1.56 7.10
CA LEU A 54 -11.92 0.80 8.24
C LEU A 54 -11.13 1.03 9.53
N ASP A 55 -9.80 1.17 9.43
CA ASP A 55 -8.92 1.51 10.55
C ASP A 55 -8.05 2.73 10.23
N PRO A 56 -8.52 3.95 10.55
CA PRO A 56 -7.75 5.17 10.35
C PRO A 56 -6.46 5.25 11.18
N ALA A 57 -6.28 4.44 12.23
CA ALA A 57 -5.07 4.45 13.05
C ALA A 57 -3.85 3.96 12.27
N LEU A 58 -4.04 3.04 11.32
CA LEU A 58 -2.99 2.54 10.42
C LEU A 58 -2.28 3.67 9.65
N ARG A 59 -2.97 4.78 9.36
CA ARG A 59 -2.34 5.96 8.72
C ARG A 59 -1.25 6.57 9.59
N ARG A 60 -1.41 6.53 10.91
CA ARG A 60 -0.38 7.00 11.85
C ARG A 60 0.75 5.98 11.96
N THR A 61 0.43 4.69 12.00
CA THR A 61 1.44 3.61 12.02
C THR A 61 2.35 3.65 10.79
N LEU A 62 1.77 3.77 9.59
CA LEU A 62 2.55 3.88 8.35
C LEU A 62 3.46 5.10 8.34
N ARG A 63 2.95 6.26 8.78
CA ARG A 63 3.77 7.49 8.90
C ARG A 63 4.89 7.33 9.92
N ALA A 64 4.58 6.80 11.09
CA ALA A 64 5.55 6.60 12.16
C ALA A 64 6.71 5.68 11.73
N GLY A 65 6.44 4.62 10.96
CA GLY A 65 7.51 3.76 10.46
C GLY A 65 8.43 4.44 9.43
N VAL A 66 7.87 5.28 8.54
CA VAL A 66 8.67 6.10 7.61
C VAL A 66 9.47 7.17 8.37
N GLU A 67 8.86 7.84 9.35
CA GLU A 67 9.55 8.80 10.23
C GLU A 67 10.66 8.14 11.08
N ALA A 68 10.53 6.86 11.39
CA ALA A 68 11.54 6.06 12.09
C ALA A 68 12.69 5.58 11.18
N GLY A 69 12.62 5.84 9.86
CA GLY A 69 13.70 5.57 8.91
C GLY A 69 13.40 4.48 7.87
N ALA A 70 12.18 3.94 7.82
CA ALA A 70 11.78 3.06 6.71
C ALA A 70 11.73 3.85 5.39
N LEU A 71 12.20 3.24 4.30
CA LEU A 71 12.10 3.75 2.94
C LEU A 71 10.64 3.81 2.48
N ALA A 72 9.84 2.82 2.87
CA ALA A 72 8.41 2.77 2.59
C ALA A 72 7.65 1.93 3.62
N GLY A 73 6.35 2.21 3.76
CA GLY A 73 5.42 1.42 4.56
C GLY A 73 4.17 1.06 3.77
N VAL A 74 3.72 -0.18 3.87
CA VAL A 74 2.50 -0.66 3.23
C VAL A 74 1.72 -1.58 4.17
N VAL A 75 0.39 -1.55 4.10
CA VAL A 75 -0.47 -2.57 4.72
C VAL A 75 -0.28 -3.88 3.95
N SER A 76 0.03 -4.97 4.65
CA SER A 76 0.14 -6.30 4.04
C SER A 76 -1.24 -6.95 3.93
N GLY A 77 -1.64 -7.33 2.71
CA GLY A 77 -2.94 -7.94 2.45
C GLY A 77 -4.12 -7.05 2.85
N SER A 78 -5.08 -7.59 3.59
CA SER A 78 -6.23 -6.84 4.12
C SER A 78 -5.95 -6.07 5.42
N GLY A 79 -4.71 -6.10 5.92
CA GLY A 79 -4.35 -5.56 7.23
C GLY A 79 -4.72 -6.51 8.39
N PRO A 80 -4.40 -6.12 9.66
CA PRO A 80 -3.86 -4.81 10.06
C PRO A 80 -2.32 -4.72 10.00
N THR A 81 -1.62 -5.77 9.57
CA THR A 81 -0.15 -5.77 9.53
C THR A 81 0.39 -4.65 8.62
N CYS A 82 1.31 -3.84 9.15
CA CYS A 82 2.14 -2.92 8.36
C CYS A 82 3.51 -3.55 8.12
N ALA A 83 3.94 -3.62 6.86
CA ALA A 83 5.29 -3.99 6.47
C ALA A 83 6.09 -2.71 6.20
N PHE A 84 7.33 -2.67 6.67
CA PHE A 84 8.26 -1.57 6.50
C PHE A 84 9.53 -2.09 5.82
N LEU A 85 9.96 -1.40 4.77
CA LEU A 85 11.19 -1.66 4.02
C LEU A 85 12.22 -0.58 4.34
#